data_AF-A0A919X8T6-F1
#
_entry.id   AF-A0A919X8T6-F1
#
_cell.length_a   1.000
_cell.length_b   1.000
_cell.length_c   1.000
_cell.angle_alpha   90.00
_cell.angle_beta   90.00
_cell.angle_gamma   90.00
#
_symmetry.space_group_name_H-M   'P 1'
#
loop_
_entity.id
_entity.type
_entity.pdbx_description
1 polymer ?
#
loop_
_entity_poly.entity_id
_entity_poly.type
_entity_poly.pdbx_seq_one_letter_code
_entity_poly.pdbx_strand_id
1 'polypeptide(L)' 'MSCWVEEYWIVNPDNMEVTIYHFEENNISSSSTYKNGETAKSFIFDGLGAEISRVFKR' A
#
# COMPACT_ATOMS: atom_id res chain seq x y z
N MET A 1 5.79 22.76 -2.15
CA MET A 1 5.84 21.91 -0.95
C MET A 1 5.69 20.47 -1.43
N SER A 2 6.80 19.77 -1.59
CA SER A 2 6.78 18.33 -1.88
C SER A 2 7.05 17.65 -0.54
N CYS A 3 6.06 16.98 0.03
CA CYS A 3 6.26 16.19 1.24
C CYS A 3 7.10 14.98 0.83
N TRP A 4 8.27 14.78 1.44
CA TRP A 4 9.10 13.60 1.20
C TRP A 4 8.40 12.39 1.79
N VAL A 5 7.75 11.60 0.94
CA VAL A 5 7.05 10.37 1.29
C VAL A 5 7.72 9.26 0.51
N GLU A 6 8.24 8.27 1.23
CA GLU A 6 8.93 7.12 0.62
C GLU A 6 7.93 5.99 0.28
N GLU A 7 6.81 5.92 1.00
CA GLU A 7 5.76 4.93 0.77
C GLU A 7 4.36 5.52 1.01
N TYR A 8 3.43 5.24 0.10
CA TYR A 8 2.05 5.72 0.19
C TYR A 8 1.03 4.62 -0.09
N TRP A 9 0.10 4.41 0.84
CA TRP A 9 -0.93 3.39 0.77
C TRP A 9 -2.28 4.03 0.42
N ILE A 10 -2.86 3.61 -0.69
CA ILE A 10 -4.19 4.04 -1.13
C ILE A 10 -5.15 2.88 -0.94
N VAL A 11 -6.12 3.08 -0.04
CA VAL A 11 -7.22 2.13 0.17
C VAL A 11 -8.36 2.51 -0.77
N ASN A 12 -8.82 1.56 -1.57
CA ASN A 12 -10.02 1.69 -2.40
C ASN A 12 -11.13 0.79 -1.80
N PRO A 13 -12.06 1.37 -1.02
CA PRO A 13 -13.13 0.61 -0.37
C PRO A 13 -14.16 0.03 -1.34
N ASP A 14 -14.37 0.67 -2.49
CA ASP A 14 -15.38 0.22 -3.47
C ASP A 14 -14.93 -1.08 -4.15
N ASN A 15 -13.64 -1.16 -4.50
CA ASN A 15 -13.04 -2.36 -5.09
C ASN A 15 -12.48 -3.33 -4.05
N MET A 16 -12.48 -2.96 -2.77
CA MET A 16 -11.85 -3.72 -1.67
C MET A 16 -10.39 -4.08 -1.98
N GLU A 17 -9.61 -3.10 -2.42
CA GLU A 17 -8.20 -3.26 -2.75
C GLU A 17 -7.35 -2.15 -2.12
N VAL A 18 -6.05 -2.43 -1.99
CA VAL A 18 -5.07 -1.48 -1.48
C VAL A 18 -3.90 -1.43 -2.45
N THR A 19 -3.55 -0.22 -2.91
CA THR A 19 -2.37 0.02 -3.73
C THR A 19 -1.30 0.71 -2.90
N ILE A 20 -0.09 0.16 -2.89
CA ILE A 20 1.07 0.75 -2.25
C ILE A 20 1.98 1.30 -3.35
N TYR A 21 2.37 2.57 -3.23
CA TYR A 21 3.39 3.20 -4.05
C TYR A 21 4.68 3.35 -3.25
N HIS A 22 5.79 2.92 -3.83
CA HIS A 22 7.14 3.17 -3.34
C HIS A 22 7.76 4.30 -4.16
N PHE A 23 8.38 5.25 -3.48
CA PHE A 23 9.01 6.41 -4.08
C PHE A 23 10.51 6.39 -3.87
N GLU A 24 11.27 6.53 -4.94
CA GLU A 24 12.71 6.80 -4.91
C GLU A 24 12.98 8.13 -5.61
N GLU A 25 13.77 9.00 -5.00
CA GLU A 25 14.11 10.33 -5.56
C GLU A 25 12.89 11.16 -5.98
N ASN A 26 11.78 11.08 -5.22
CA ASN A 26 10.48 11.71 -5.49
C ASN A 26 9.73 11.20 -6.73
N ASN A 27 10.14 10.07 -7.31
CA ASN A 27 9.43 9.39 -8.41
C ASN A 27 8.87 8.06 -7.95
N ILE A 28 7.77 7.62 -8.55
CA ILE A 28 7.24 6.27 -8.32
C ILE A 28 8.22 5.27 -8.91
N SER A 29 8.92 4.54 -8.04
CA SER A 29 9.85 3.48 -8.44
C SER A 29 9.12 2.15 -8.60
N SER A 30 8.10 1.91 -7.78
CA SER A 30 7.32 0.67 -7.79
C SER A 30 5.93 0.88 -7.24
N SER A 31 5.00 0.00 -7.65
CA SER A 31 3.66 -0.06 -7.08
C SER A 31 3.17 -1.49 -6.99
N SER A 32 2.38 -1.81 -5.98
CA SER A 32 1.73 -3.12 -5.84
C SER A 32 0.30 -2.95 -5.37
N THR A 33 -0.64 -3.63 -6.03
CA THR A 33 -2.05 -3.63 -5.67
C THR A 33 -2.43 -4.99 -5.12
N TYR A 34 -3.07 -4.99 -3.95
CA TYR A 34 -3.47 -6.17 -3.21
C TYR A 34 -4.98 -6.17 -3.04
N LYS A 35 -5.59 -7.32 -3.28
CA LYS A 35 -7.03 -7.55 -3.22
C LYS A 35 -7.39 -8.40 -2.01
N ASN A 36 -8.69 -8.62 -1.83
CA ASN A 36 -9.20 -9.44 -0.75
C ASN A 36 -8.55 -10.85 -0.74
N GLY A 37 -8.16 -11.32 0.44
CA GLY A 37 -7.43 -12.58 0.64
C GLY A 37 -5.90 -12.45 0.55
N GLU A 38 -5.38 -11.34 0.05
CA GLU A 38 -3.95 -11.08 0.00
C GLU A 38 -3.47 -10.33 1.26
N THR A 39 -2.15 -10.37 1.49
CA THR A 39 -1.49 -9.55 2.51
C THR A 39 -0.64 -8.51 1.82
N ALA A 40 -1.03 -7.25 1.92
CA ALA A 40 -0.24 -6.13 1.46
C ALA A 40 1.01 -6.00 2.34
N LYS A 41 2.17 -5.79 1.73
CA LYS A 41 3.47 -5.72 2.41
C LYS A 41 4.11 -4.37 2.14
N SER A 42 4.70 -3.78 3.18
CA SER A 42 5.50 -2.57 3.01
C SER A 42 6.76 -2.88 2.21
N PHE A 43 7.17 -1.93 1.36
CA PHE A 43 8.46 -1.89 0.70
C PHE A 43 9.58 -1.44 1.65
N ILE A 44 9.25 -0.64 2.67
CA ILE A 44 10.23 0.02 3.55
C ILE A 44 10.36 -0.70 4.89
N PHE A 45 9.22 -1.03 5.50
CA PHE A 45 9.19 -1.62 6.83
C PHE A 45 9.17 -3.14 6.71
N ASP A 46 10.34 -3.75 6.84
CA ASP A 46 10.44 -5.21 6.83
C ASP A 46 9.54 -5.83 7.92
N GLY A 47 8.80 -6.87 7.53
CA GLY A 47 7.81 -7.53 8.37
C GLY A 47 6.46 -6.80 8.54
N LEU A 48 6.31 -5.55 8.08
CA LEU A 48 5.02 -4.87 8.11
C LEU A 48 4.11 -5.39 6.98
N GLY A 49 2.99 -5.99 7.35
CA GLY A 49 1.96 -6.38 6.41
C GLY A 49 0.55 -6.23 6.96
N ALA A 50 -0.39 -5.99 6.06
CA ALA A 50 -1.80 -5.86 6.35
C ALA A 50 -2.60 -6.88 5.52
N GLU A 51 -3.32 -7.77 6.20
CA GLU A 51 -4.25 -8.68 5.55
C GLU A 51 -5.46 -7.88 5.04
N ILE A 52 -5.66 -7.83 3.72
CA ILE A 52 -6.67 -6.97 3.10
C ILE A 52 -8.08 -7.33 3.56
N SER A 53 -8.33 -8.62 3.82
CA SER A 53 -9.61 -9.08 4.35
C SER A 53 -9.99 -8.41 5.68
N ARG A 54 -8.99 -8.02 6.50
CA ARG A 54 -9.20 -7.39 7.81
C ARG A 54 -9.41 -5.88 7.72
N VAL A 55 -8.89 -5.24 6.68
CA VAL A 55 -9.05 -3.80 6.45
C VAL A 55 -10.52 -3.44 6.18
N PHE A 56 -11.25 -4.33 5.50
CA PHE A 56 -12.64 -4.10 5.10
C PHE A 56 -13.68 -4.84 5.96
N LYS A 57 -13.26 -5.52 7.04
CA LYS A 57 -14.20 -6.17 7.98
C LYS A 57 -15.02 -5.09 8.71
N ARG A 58 -16.33 -5.32 8.79
CA ARG A 58 -17.28 -4.53 9.57
C ARG A 58 -17.57 -5.20 10.91
#